data_AF-A0A2T1G287-F1
#
_entry.id   AF-A0A2T1G287-F1
#
_cell.length_a   1.000
_cell.length_b   1.000
_cell.length_c   1.000
_cell.angle_alpha   90.00
_cell.angle_beta   90.00
_cell.angle_gamma   90.00
#
_symmetry.space_group_name_H-M   'P 1'
#
loop_
_entity.id
_entity.type
_entity.pdbx_description
1 polymer ?
#
loop_
_entity_poly.entity_id
_entity_poly.type
_entity_poly.pdbx_seq_one_letter_code
_entity_poly.pdbx_strand_id
1 'polypeptide(L)'
;MSRKITTEGDRLLKADIARNNFRVDGSGIKIGIISTSFNAKDLLTSDIANGELPGANNPEGKFQPIQVLKDLKSDNVFADEEGRALAQIIHDQAPGAELLFHTAINDTGNIDDRSYSEAVNSLVAAGANVIVDDALVPTTIFQDGEAAQAAKNAVDKGVTFISAAGNNGRTSYESDYRSDGTTFNFGGKAFEALDFDPSTNVDFFQNITVTKDNTAIFPLLTWSDPNGQVSSNLELFLVSSPTLPDENAENLLAVSDIPSATAIDDPLRRLAYPTAKDQNLYLVIGRELNDTEAPRKIKWISTANGLDRTTKYEYININPFETGSSTISGQANLAETIAVGAADPNQDFTSGKAMVRSYSSEGSSPILFNDVGDPLFNGVSDPLFNDVGDPLFNPQKTTNSDPIARYEISNFDYAGDPLLNPQGRVKPDIIAPDGISTSVAGFETFPGTSAAAPGIAGIVALMQQAAGGADVLTPQQIKEILQNTSIPVNLGSGMSNPFPGVGLPQADLAVAQAQAISGNIGYDNGLHGLGVWL
;
A
#
# COMPACT_ATOMS: atom_id res chain seq x y z
N MET A 1 -24.31 1.57 29.21
CA MET A 1 -22.94 1.48 28.70
C MET A 1 -22.87 0.20 27.87
N SER A 2 -22.55 0.32 26.59
CA SER A 2 -22.10 -0.85 25.83
C SER A 2 -20.75 -1.30 26.40
N ARG A 3 -20.45 -2.59 26.32
CA ARG A 3 -19.14 -3.12 26.71
C ARG A 3 -18.13 -2.78 25.61
N LYS A 4 -16.88 -2.48 25.99
CA LYS A 4 -15.74 -2.33 25.07
C LYS A 4 -15.71 -3.50 24.08
N ILE A 5 -15.53 -3.20 22.81
CA ILE A 5 -15.25 -4.18 21.76
C ILE A 5 -13.74 -4.39 21.73
N THR A 6 -13.30 -5.64 21.81
CA THR A 6 -11.90 -6.00 21.57
C THR A 6 -11.81 -6.68 20.22
N THR A 7 -11.07 -6.07 19.32
CA THR A 7 -10.83 -6.56 17.96
C THR A 7 -10.25 -7.97 17.96
N GLU A 8 -10.66 -8.78 16.98
CA GLU A 8 -10.18 -10.15 16.82
C GLU A 8 -8.66 -10.19 16.56
N GLY A 9 -8.13 -9.13 15.94
CA GLY A 9 -6.71 -8.93 15.69
C GLY A 9 -5.86 -9.01 16.96
N ASP A 10 -6.38 -8.58 18.12
CA ASP A 10 -5.67 -8.65 19.40
C ASP A 10 -5.26 -10.08 19.77
N ARG A 11 -6.19 -11.03 19.59
CA ARG A 11 -5.97 -12.45 19.83
C ARG A 11 -5.26 -13.14 18.66
N LEU A 12 -5.67 -12.84 17.42
CA LEU A 12 -5.16 -13.52 16.22
C LEU A 12 -3.68 -13.22 15.97
N LEU A 13 -3.24 -12.01 16.30
CA LEU A 13 -1.82 -11.61 16.25
C LEU A 13 -1.09 -11.89 17.57
N LYS A 14 -1.76 -12.46 18.58
CA LYS A 14 -1.22 -12.79 19.91
C LYS A 14 -0.70 -11.59 20.70
N ALA A 15 -1.25 -10.40 20.46
CA ALA A 15 -0.89 -9.20 21.20
C ALA A 15 -1.30 -9.34 22.68
N ASP A 16 -2.45 -9.96 22.96
CA ASP A 16 -2.89 -10.32 24.32
C ASP A 16 -1.87 -11.18 25.08
N ILE A 17 -1.31 -12.19 24.42
CA ILE A 17 -0.25 -13.05 24.98
C ILE A 17 1.02 -12.23 25.22
N ALA A 18 1.42 -11.41 24.25
CA ALA A 18 2.61 -10.57 24.37
C ALA A 18 2.51 -9.60 25.57
N ARG A 19 1.38 -8.90 25.72
CA ARG A 19 1.15 -8.00 26.85
C ARG A 19 1.27 -8.72 28.19
N ASN A 20 0.65 -9.89 28.32
CA ASN A 20 0.68 -10.67 29.55
C ASN A 20 2.07 -11.22 29.90
N ASN A 21 2.78 -11.77 28.91
CA ASN A 21 4.06 -12.43 29.15
C ASN A 21 5.20 -11.44 29.40
N PHE A 22 5.21 -10.31 28.68
CA PHE A 22 6.31 -9.34 28.70
C PHE A 22 5.99 -8.08 29.51
N ARG A 23 4.76 -7.98 30.05
CA ARG A 23 4.28 -6.82 30.82
C ARG A 23 4.42 -5.51 30.06
N VAL A 24 4.13 -5.58 28.77
CA VAL A 24 4.10 -4.44 27.85
C VAL A 24 2.67 -4.09 27.51
N ASP A 25 2.44 -2.84 27.16
CA ASP A 25 1.16 -2.30 26.72
C ASP A 25 1.32 -1.14 25.71
N GLY A 26 2.52 -0.86 25.23
CA GLY A 26 2.86 0.25 24.34
C GLY A 26 3.26 1.54 25.06
N SER A 27 3.31 1.57 26.40
CA SER A 27 3.67 2.77 27.15
C SER A 27 5.03 3.35 26.73
N GLY A 28 5.04 4.68 26.50
CA GLY A 28 6.22 5.42 26.07
C GLY A 28 6.44 5.45 24.56
N ILE A 29 5.55 4.84 23.77
CA ILE A 29 5.58 4.86 22.31
C ILE A 29 4.45 5.74 21.77
N LYS A 30 4.79 6.61 20.82
CA LYS A 30 3.85 7.46 20.08
C LYS A 30 3.56 6.89 18.70
N ILE A 31 2.29 6.69 18.39
CA ILE A 31 1.82 6.17 17.11
C ILE A 31 1.02 7.25 16.39
N GLY A 32 1.50 7.67 15.22
CA GLY A 32 0.80 8.56 14.31
C GLY A 32 -0.10 7.80 13.34
N ILE A 33 -1.33 8.27 13.18
CA ILE A 33 -2.34 7.68 12.29
C ILE A 33 -2.62 8.68 11.17
N ILE A 34 -2.50 8.22 9.93
CA ILE A 34 -2.89 8.96 8.73
C ILE A 34 -4.09 8.23 8.10
N SER A 35 -5.24 8.91 8.01
CA SER A 35 -6.46 8.36 7.41
C SER A 35 -7.40 9.49 6.99
N THR A 36 -8.69 9.24 6.80
CA THR A 36 -9.71 10.22 6.37
C THR A 36 -10.10 11.18 7.50
N SER A 37 -10.79 10.72 8.55
CA SER A 37 -11.21 11.54 9.69
C SER A 37 -11.24 10.77 11.00
N PHE A 38 -11.26 11.50 12.13
CA PHE A 38 -11.11 10.92 13.45
C PHE A 38 -12.22 11.28 14.44
N ASN A 39 -12.58 12.55 14.52
CA ASN A 39 -13.62 13.04 15.41
C ASN A 39 -14.44 14.15 14.76
N ALA A 40 -14.60 14.09 13.44
CA ALA A 40 -15.40 15.06 12.71
C ALA A 40 -16.86 15.06 13.19
N LYS A 41 -17.37 13.91 13.67
CA LYS A 41 -18.74 13.74 14.22
C LYS A 41 -18.87 13.92 15.74
N ASP A 42 -17.83 14.36 16.45
CA ASP A 42 -17.83 14.58 17.91
C ASP A 42 -18.18 13.35 18.78
N LEU A 43 -17.81 12.13 18.35
CA LEU A 43 -18.11 10.86 19.05
C LEU A 43 -16.95 10.32 19.90
N LEU A 44 -15.78 10.97 19.93
CA LEU A 44 -14.63 10.54 20.74
C LEU A 44 -14.97 10.42 22.25
N THR A 45 -15.82 11.32 22.77
CA THR A 45 -16.17 11.30 24.20
C THR A 45 -16.90 10.01 24.59
N SER A 46 -17.75 9.46 23.71
CA SER A 46 -18.41 8.18 23.98
C SER A 46 -17.45 7.00 23.93
N ASP A 47 -16.50 7.01 22.99
CA ASP A 47 -15.49 5.96 22.87
C ASP A 47 -14.59 5.92 24.11
N ILE A 48 -14.17 7.09 24.61
CA ILE A 48 -13.44 7.21 25.87
C ILE A 48 -14.26 6.64 27.03
N ALA A 49 -15.52 7.05 27.18
CA ALA A 49 -16.37 6.61 28.29
C ALA A 49 -16.66 5.09 28.26
N ASN A 50 -16.63 4.46 27.09
CA ASN A 50 -16.83 3.03 26.91
C ASN A 50 -15.53 2.21 27.00
N GLY A 51 -14.35 2.87 27.04
CA GLY A 51 -13.05 2.22 27.09
C GLY A 51 -12.44 1.87 25.73
N GLU A 52 -13.06 2.32 24.63
CA GLU A 52 -12.58 2.06 23.25
C GLU A 52 -11.34 2.87 22.90
N LEU A 53 -11.17 4.04 23.51
CA LEU A 53 -10.04 4.95 23.26
C LEU A 53 -9.55 5.63 24.54
N PRO A 54 -8.28 6.05 24.61
CA PRO A 54 -7.71 6.70 25.78
C PRO A 54 -8.20 8.14 25.93
N GLY A 55 -8.31 8.60 27.17
CA GLY A 55 -8.71 9.96 27.54
C GLY A 55 -9.21 10.07 28.98
N ALA A 56 -9.47 11.30 29.43
CA ALA A 56 -9.66 11.65 30.86
C ALA A 56 -10.67 10.79 31.64
N ASN A 57 -11.67 10.19 30.98
CA ASN A 57 -12.71 9.38 31.61
C ASN A 57 -12.67 7.89 31.20
N ASN A 58 -11.55 7.43 30.64
CA ASN A 58 -11.42 6.03 30.24
C ASN A 58 -11.50 5.10 31.48
N PRO A 59 -12.42 4.11 31.49
CA PRO A 59 -12.65 3.24 32.65
C PRO A 59 -11.50 2.28 32.97
N GLU A 60 -10.57 2.07 32.04
CA GLU A 60 -9.39 1.20 32.18
C GLU A 60 -8.14 1.98 32.66
N GLY A 61 -8.29 3.26 33.01
CA GLY A 61 -7.18 4.09 33.51
C GLY A 61 -6.25 4.62 32.42
N LYS A 62 -6.65 4.52 31.15
CA LYS A 62 -5.88 5.01 30.00
C LYS A 62 -6.21 6.49 29.75
N PHE A 63 -5.67 7.37 30.58
CA PHE A 63 -6.09 8.78 30.63
C PHE A 63 -5.43 9.71 29.61
N GLN A 64 -4.47 9.22 28.83
CA GLN A 64 -3.74 10.07 27.89
C GLN A 64 -4.66 10.55 26.76
N PRO A 65 -4.79 11.87 26.53
CA PRO A 65 -5.61 12.37 25.43
C PRO A 65 -4.92 12.08 24.10
N ILE A 66 -5.73 11.74 23.09
CA ILE A 66 -5.28 11.62 21.71
C ILE A 66 -4.98 13.01 21.16
N GLN A 67 -3.82 13.19 20.52
CA GLN A 67 -3.44 14.45 19.91
C GLN A 67 -3.88 14.49 18.43
N VAL A 68 -4.95 15.21 18.16
CA VAL A 68 -5.44 15.44 16.79
C VAL A 68 -4.73 16.67 16.22
N LEU A 69 -3.81 16.47 15.26
CA LEU A 69 -3.06 17.54 14.61
C LEU A 69 -3.87 18.20 13.50
N LYS A 70 -4.57 17.40 12.70
CA LYS A 70 -5.50 17.85 11.65
C LYS A 70 -6.62 16.82 11.49
N ASP A 71 -7.85 17.31 11.37
CA ASP A 71 -9.03 16.49 11.14
C ASP A 71 -9.99 17.19 10.18
N LEU A 72 -10.94 16.43 9.65
CA LEU A 72 -12.02 16.96 8.82
C LEU A 72 -13.12 17.58 9.67
N LYS A 73 -13.89 18.46 9.03
CA LYS A 73 -15.15 18.97 9.57
C LYS A 73 -16.28 17.99 9.26
N SER A 74 -17.31 17.98 10.10
CA SER A 74 -18.49 17.10 9.95
C SER A 74 -19.24 17.24 8.62
N ASP A 75 -19.12 18.37 7.94
CA ASP A 75 -19.76 18.66 6.65
C ASP A 75 -18.95 18.18 5.44
N ASN A 76 -17.74 17.65 5.64
CA ASN A 76 -16.95 17.04 4.58
C ASN A 76 -17.51 15.65 4.24
N VAL A 77 -17.67 15.36 2.94
CA VAL A 77 -18.21 14.07 2.46
C VAL A 77 -17.31 12.87 2.78
N PHE A 78 -16.03 13.10 3.06
CA PHE A 78 -15.05 12.11 3.47
C PHE A 78 -14.88 12.01 5.00
N ALA A 79 -15.73 12.69 5.78
CA ALA A 79 -15.74 12.59 7.24
C ALA A 79 -16.45 11.30 7.71
N ASP A 80 -15.87 10.14 7.40
CA ASP A 80 -16.44 8.82 7.68
C ASP A 80 -16.07 8.28 9.08
N GLU A 81 -15.02 8.79 9.70
CA GLU A 81 -14.41 8.36 10.98
C GLU A 81 -13.51 7.11 10.87
N GLU A 82 -13.01 6.76 9.68
CA GLU A 82 -12.11 5.61 9.46
C GLU A 82 -10.88 5.66 10.37
N GLY A 83 -10.24 6.82 10.47
CA GLY A 83 -9.09 7.05 11.36
C GLY A 83 -9.38 6.76 12.84
N ARG A 84 -10.62 6.92 13.30
CA ARG A 84 -11.02 6.52 14.66
C ARG A 84 -11.12 5.01 14.79
N ALA A 85 -11.59 4.31 13.76
CA ALA A 85 -11.63 2.86 13.73
C ALA A 85 -10.21 2.28 13.76
N LEU A 86 -9.26 2.84 12.99
CA LEU A 86 -7.83 2.49 13.07
C LEU A 86 -7.29 2.64 14.50
N ALA A 87 -7.63 3.75 15.17
CA ALA A 87 -7.17 4.01 16.53
C ALA A 87 -7.69 3.00 17.56
N GLN A 88 -8.93 2.52 17.42
CA GLN A 88 -9.48 1.49 18.31
C GLN A 88 -8.70 0.18 18.17
N ILE A 89 -8.36 -0.21 16.93
CA ILE A 89 -7.55 -1.41 16.65
C ILE A 89 -6.18 -1.33 17.32
N ILE A 90 -5.51 -0.17 17.18
CA ILE A 90 -4.22 0.07 17.83
C ILE A 90 -4.38 0.03 19.35
N HIS A 91 -5.43 0.67 19.89
CA HIS A 91 -5.65 0.77 21.32
C HIS A 91 -5.93 -0.59 21.99
N ASP A 92 -6.63 -1.50 21.32
CA ASP A 92 -6.84 -2.85 21.83
C ASP A 92 -5.53 -3.61 22.03
N GLN A 93 -4.59 -3.44 21.11
CA GLN A 93 -3.32 -4.14 21.13
C GLN A 93 -2.26 -3.47 21.99
N ALA A 94 -2.21 -2.14 21.98
CA ALA A 94 -1.23 -1.31 22.66
C ALA A 94 -1.93 -0.18 23.46
N PRO A 95 -2.68 -0.51 24.53
CA PRO A 95 -3.55 0.46 25.20
C PRO A 95 -2.80 1.55 26.00
N GLY A 96 -1.48 1.39 26.21
CA GLY A 96 -0.59 2.37 26.82
C GLY A 96 0.10 3.30 25.81
N ALA A 97 0.00 3.05 24.50
CA ALA A 97 0.59 3.91 23.49
C ALA A 97 -0.11 5.29 23.45
N GLU A 98 0.67 6.33 23.16
CA GLU A 98 0.15 7.67 22.86
C GLU A 98 -0.25 7.73 21.40
N LEU A 99 -1.48 8.18 21.10
CA LEU A 99 -2.00 8.25 19.74
C LEU A 99 -2.00 9.69 19.22
N LEU A 100 -1.52 9.85 18.00
CA LEU A 100 -1.55 11.09 17.22
C LEU A 100 -2.39 10.84 15.97
N PHE A 101 -3.14 11.84 15.51
CA PHE A 101 -3.93 11.73 14.28
C PHE A 101 -3.68 12.92 13.35
N HIS A 102 -3.58 12.64 12.05
CA HIS A 102 -3.60 13.65 11.00
C HIS A 102 -4.34 13.12 9.76
N THR A 103 -5.33 13.84 9.27
CA THR A 103 -5.97 13.49 7.98
C THR A 103 -5.02 13.68 6.80
N ALA A 104 -5.01 12.76 5.83
CA ALA A 104 -4.28 12.98 4.56
C ALA A 104 -4.98 13.98 3.62
N ILE A 105 -6.22 14.37 3.93
CA ILE A 105 -7.06 15.19 3.06
C ILE A 105 -6.74 16.68 3.25
N ASN A 106 -6.48 17.36 2.15
CA ASN A 106 -6.24 18.80 2.11
C ASN A 106 -7.54 19.60 2.29
N ASP A 107 -7.41 20.92 2.43
CA ASP A 107 -8.54 21.81 2.72
C ASP A 107 -9.55 21.91 1.56
N THR A 108 -9.18 21.42 0.37
CA THR A 108 -10.08 21.32 -0.80
C THR A 108 -10.82 19.99 -0.88
N GLY A 109 -10.58 19.06 0.06
CA GLY A 109 -11.21 17.75 0.09
C GLY A 109 -10.54 16.70 -0.79
N ASN A 110 -9.27 16.88 -1.16
CA ASN A 110 -8.52 15.92 -1.98
C ASN A 110 -7.31 15.36 -1.22
N ILE A 111 -6.82 14.20 -1.65
CA ILE A 111 -5.53 13.65 -1.24
C ILE A 111 -4.57 13.78 -2.42
N ASP A 112 -3.39 14.33 -2.17
CA ASP A 112 -2.29 14.42 -3.12
C ASP A 112 -0.94 14.22 -2.40
N ASP A 113 0.13 14.16 -3.18
CA ASP A 113 1.50 13.97 -2.69
C ASP A 113 1.88 14.98 -1.58
N ARG A 114 1.46 16.24 -1.72
CA ARG A 114 1.79 17.30 -0.77
C ARG A 114 0.98 17.15 0.52
N SER A 115 -0.33 16.96 0.42
CA SER A 115 -1.20 16.84 1.60
C SER A 115 -0.82 15.65 2.47
N TYR A 116 -0.42 14.55 1.83
CA TYR A 116 0.13 13.39 2.54
C TYR A 116 1.50 13.68 3.16
N SER A 117 2.40 14.35 2.43
CA SER A 117 3.72 14.75 2.95
C SER A 117 3.63 15.67 4.17
N GLU A 118 2.67 16.61 4.17
CA GLU A 118 2.35 17.46 5.31
C GLU A 118 1.88 16.65 6.53
N ALA A 119 1.05 15.63 6.33
CA ALA A 119 0.61 14.71 7.38
C ALA A 119 1.79 13.97 8.02
N VAL A 120 2.65 13.36 7.19
CA VAL A 120 3.86 12.66 7.66
C VAL A 120 4.77 13.60 8.45
N ASN A 121 5.10 14.76 7.87
CA ASN A 121 6.00 15.72 8.50
C ASN A 121 5.44 16.26 9.84
N SER A 122 4.13 16.48 9.92
CA SER A 122 3.47 16.93 11.15
C SER A 122 3.52 15.87 12.26
N LEU A 123 3.31 14.60 11.91
CA LEU A 123 3.40 13.49 12.86
C LEU A 123 4.85 13.28 13.35
N VAL A 124 5.84 13.36 12.44
CA VAL A 124 7.26 13.34 12.82
C VAL A 124 7.60 14.51 13.76
N ALA A 125 7.12 15.72 13.45
CA ALA A 125 7.34 16.90 14.29
C ALA A 125 6.67 16.80 15.67
N ALA A 126 5.55 16.07 15.77
CA ALA A 126 4.88 15.75 17.03
C ALA A 126 5.58 14.61 17.82
N GLY A 127 6.62 14.00 17.24
CA GLY A 127 7.44 12.97 17.86
C GLY A 127 6.89 11.56 17.71
N ALA A 128 6.18 11.26 16.62
CA ALA A 128 5.77 9.90 16.29
C ALA A 128 6.99 8.96 16.22
N ASN A 129 6.89 7.79 16.88
CA ASN A 129 7.86 6.70 16.78
C ASN A 129 7.45 5.67 15.74
N VAL A 130 6.15 5.53 15.55
CA VAL A 130 5.51 4.69 14.53
C VAL A 130 4.53 5.58 13.78
N ILE A 131 4.47 5.46 12.45
CA ILE A 131 3.40 6.04 11.64
C ILE A 131 2.71 4.89 10.90
N VAL A 132 1.38 4.89 10.93
CA VAL A 132 0.54 3.98 10.16
C VAL A 132 -0.44 4.76 9.30
N ASP A 133 -0.55 4.37 8.04
CA ASP A 133 -1.52 4.94 7.10
C ASP A 133 -2.37 3.88 6.39
N ASP A 134 -3.54 4.32 5.93
CA ASP A 134 -4.39 3.60 4.99
C ASP A 134 -4.73 4.42 3.73
N ALA A 135 -3.96 5.47 3.46
CA ALA A 135 -4.28 6.43 2.41
C ALA A 135 -3.72 5.97 1.06
N LEU A 136 -4.60 5.90 0.06
CA LEU A 136 -4.19 5.75 -1.34
C LEU A 136 -3.90 7.14 -1.93
N VAL A 137 -2.63 7.40 -2.24
CA VAL A 137 -2.16 8.69 -2.76
C VAL A 137 -2.00 8.60 -4.29
N PRO A 138 -2.66 9.46 -5.08
CA PRO A 138 -2.34 9.61 -6.49
C PRO A 138 -0.93 10.19 -6.64
N THR A 139 0.04 9.34 -7.00
CA THR A 139 1.46 9.69 -7.13
C THR A 139 2.09 8.99 -8.33
N THR A 140 3.29 9.42 -8.71
CA THR A 140 4.09 8.80 -9.78
C THR A 140 4.56 7.40 -9.37
N ILE A 141 4.64 6.47 -10.32
CA ILE A 141 4.99 5.07 -10.01
C ILE A 141 6.44 4.73 -10.36
N PHE A 142 6.96 5.29 -11.46
CA PHE A 142 8.34 5.04 -11.89
C PHE A 142 9.39 5.89 -11.17
N GLN A 143 8.96 6.86 -10.37
CA GLN A 143 9.80 7.69 -9.51
C GLN A 143 9.05 7.95 -8.22
N ASP A 144 9.76 7.91 -7.09
CA ASP A 144 9.17 8.20 -5.78
C ASP A 144 8.72 9.68 -5.73
N GLY A 145 7.41 9.89 -5.61
CA GLY A 145 6.80 11.21 -5.41
C GLY A 145 7.04 11.78 -4.00
N GLU A 146 6.53 12.99 -3.76
CA GLU A 146 6.73 13.72 -2.49
C GLU A 146 6.31 12.89 -1.27
N ALA A 147 5.18 12.17 -1.34
CA ALA A 147 4.66 11.33 -0.26
C ALA A 147 5.63 10.19 0.10
N ALA A 148 6.18 9.51 -0.91
CA ALA A 148 7.15 8.45 -0.70
C ALA A 148 8.45 9.02 -0.11
N GLN A 149 8.94 10.14 -0.63
CA GLN A 149 10.13 10.80 -0.08
C GLN A 149 9.92 11.24 1.37
N ALA A 150 8.74 11.77 1.73
CA ALA A 150 8.40 12.13 3.11
C ALA A 150 8.40 10.91 4.05
N ALA A 151 7.79 9.80 3.62
CA ALA A 151 7.81 8.55 4.37
C ALA A 151 9.24 8.00 4.55
N LYS A 152 10.05 8.01 3.48
CA LYS A 152 11.46 7.62 3.53
C LYS A 152 12.24 8.48 4.53
N ASN A 153 12.08 9.80 4.47
CA ASN A 153 12.71 10.73 5.40
C ASN A 153 12.28 10.52 6.87
N ALA A 154 11.06 10.04 7.11
CA ALA A 154 10.61 9.64 8.44
C ALA A 154 11.35 8.37 8.90
N VAL A 155 11.48 7.37 8.04
CA VAL A 155 12.24 6.14 8.34
C VAL A 155 13.71 6.42 8.61
N ASP A 156 14.33 7.30 7.82
CA ASP A 156 15.73 7.72 8.01
C ASP A 156 15.94 8.44 9.36
N LYS A 157 14.88 8.98 9.98
CA LYS A 157 14.87 9.55 11.34
C LYS A 157 14.56 8.52 12.44
N GLY A 158 14.41 7.25 12.10
CA GLY A 158 14.13 6.16 13.04
C GLY A 158 12.64 5.86 13.25
N VAL A 159 11.73 6.52 12.51
CA VAL A 159 10.29 6.23 12.61
C VAL A 159 9.98 4.92 11.89
N THR A 160 9.28 4.01 12.54
CA THR A 160 8.76 2.82 11.84
C THR A 160 7.53 3.21 11.03
N PHE A 161 7.57 2.99 9.71
CA PHE A 161 6.49 3.41 8.82
C PHE A 161 5.75 2.19 8.27
N ILE A 162 4.44 2.13 8.53
CA ILE A 162 3.54 1.04 8.17
C ILE A 162 2.49 1.61 7.24
N SER A 163 2.24 0.95 6.12
CA SER A 163 1.26 1.40 5.14
C SER A 163 0.34 0.25 4.76
N ALA A 164 -0.95 0.52 4.63
CA ALA A 164 -1.87 -0.41 3.99
C ALA A 164 -1.41 -0.66 2.55
N ALA A 165 -1.38 -1.93 2.11
CA ALA A 165 -0.98 -2.24 0.73
C ALA A 165 -1.95 -1.67 -0.32
N GLY A 166 -3.21 -1.45 0.06
CA GLY A 166 -4.32 -1.09 -0.82
C GLY A 166 -5.11 -2.33 -1.26
N ASN A 167 -6.28 -2.10 -1.86
CA ASN A 167 -7.22 -3.18 -2.19
C ASN A 167 -7.41 -3.39 -3.70
N ASN A 168 -6.36 -3.17 -4.50
CA ASN A 168 -6.44 -3.20 -5.98
C ASN A 168 -5.99 -4.53 -6.60
N GLY A 169 -5.55 -5.50 -5.80
CA GLY A 169 -5.03 -6.78 -6.26
C GLY A 169 -3.93 -6.60 -7.29
N ARG A 170 -4.12 -7.16 -8.49
CA ARG A 170 -3.23 -6.99 -9.65
C ARG A 170 -3.88 -6.22 -10.79
N THR A 171 -4.78 -5.30 -10.47
CA THR A 171 -5.53 -4.53 -11.48
C THR A 171 -4.69 -3.36 -12.00
N SER A 172 -3.73 -3.68 -12.86
CA SER A 172 -2.87 -2.71 -13.53
C SER A 172 -2.36 -3.25 -14.87
N TYR A 173 -1.90 -2.32 -15.70
CA TYR A 173 -1.29 -2.61 -17.00
C TYR A 173 0.00 -1.81 -17.10
N GLU A 174 1.08 -2.49 -17.45
CA GLU A 174 2.41 -1.94 -17.70
C GLU A 174 2.94 -2.50 -19.02
N SER A 175 3.52 -1.64 -19.85
CA SER A 175 4.18 -2.09 -21.07
C SER A 175 5.18 -1.05 -21.57
N ASP A 176 6.03 -1.43 -22.53
CA ASP A 176 6.75 -0.43 -23.33
C ASP A 176 5.74 0.42 -24.13
N TYR A 177 6.07 1.66 -24.48
CA TYR A 177 5.21 2.42 -25.37
C TYR A 177 5.27 1.82 -26.78
N ARG A 178 4.10 1.49 -27.35
CA ARG A 178 3.95 0.96 -28.71
C ARG A 178 2.87 1.74 -29.45
N SER A 179 3.11 2.00 -30.73
CA SER A 179 2.12 2.57 -31.65
C SER A 179 2.49 2.22 -33.09
N ASP A 180 1.49 2.17 -33.97
CA ASP A 180 1.67 2.06 -35.42
C ASP A 180 1.65 3.44 -36.13
N GLY A 181 1.56 4.53 -35.36
CA GLY A 181 1.45 5.89 -35.86
C GLY A 181 0.01 6.34 -36.16
N THR A 182 -1.01 5.55 -35.83
CA THR A 182 -2.41 5.94 -35.97
C THR A 182 -2.75 7.12 -35.05
N THR A 183 -3.39 8.15 -35.62
CA THR A 183 -3.69 9.40 -34.93
C THR A 183 -5.18 9.69 -34.83
N PHE A 184 -5.59 10.40 -33.78
CA PHE A 184 -6.94 10.95 -33.62
C PHE A 184 -6.89 12.39 -33.09
N ASN A 185 -7.98 13.15 -33.26
CA ASN A 185 -8.07 14.54 -32.79
C ASN A 185 -9.16 14.67 -31.73
N PHE A 186 -8.84 15.35 -30.64
CA PHE A 186 -9.81 15.64 -29.59
C PHE A 186 -9.44 16.94 -28.86
N GLY A 187 -10.42 17.81 -28.64
CA GLY A 187 -10.21 19.04 -27.88
C GLY A 187 -9.24 20.01 -28.55
N GLY A 188 -9.17 20.00 -29.89
CA GLY A 188 -8.23 20.81 -30.67
C GLY A 188 -6.78 20.33 -30.62
N LYS A 189 -6.53 19.13 -30.09
CA LYS A 189 -5.22 18.48 -30.02
C LYS A 189 -5.19 17.21 -30.87
N ALA A 190 -4.01 16.88 -31.39
CA ALA A 190 -3.78 15.63 -32.11
C ALA A 190 -3.03 14.65 -31.20
N PHE A 191 -3.50 13.41 -31.17
CA PHE A 191 -2.95 12.33 -30.36
C PHE A 191 -2.55 11.14 -31.23
N GLU A 192 -1.47 10.46 -30.86
CA GLU A 192 -1.09 9.14 -31.34
C GLU A 192 -1.60 8.07 -30.38
N ALA A 193 -2.33 7.09 -30.90
CA ALA A 193 -2.94 6.03 -30.10
C ALA A 193 -1.89 4.96 -29.69
N LEU A 194 -1.92 4.57 -28.42
CA LEU A 194 -1.17 3.43 -27.90
C LEU A 194 -1.75 2.12 -28.45
N ASP A 195 -0.88 1.19 -28.82
CA ASP A 195 -1.20 -0.21 -29.07
C ASP A 195 -1.07 -1.07 -27.79
N PHE A 196 -2.18 -1.63 -27.32
CA PHE A 196 -2.25 -2.51 -26.17
C PHE A 196 -1.81 -3.95 -26.48
N ASP A 197 -1.89 -4.41 -27.73
CA ASP A 197 -1.52 -5.77 -28.10
C ASP A 197 0.03 -5.90 -28.14
N PRO A 198 0.64 -6.85 -27.42
CA PRO A 198 2.09 -7.07 -27.48
C PRO A 198 2.53 -7.87 -28.73
N SER A 199 1.59 -8.36 -29.54
CA SER A 199 1.85 -9.14 -30.75
C SER A 199 2.07 -8.26 -31.99
N THR A 200 1.90 -8.84 -33.19
CA THR A 200 1.98 -8.10 -34.46
C THR A 200 0.64 -7.52 -34.90
N ASN A 201 -0.46 -7.86 -34.21
CA ASN A 201 -1.73 -7.19 -34.43
C ASN A 201 -1.72 -5.84 -33.70
N VAL A 202 -2.65 -4.97 -34.06
CA VAL A 202 -2.80 -3.64 -33.46
C VAL A 202 -4.15 -3.59 -32.74
N ASP A 203 -4.14 -3.19 -31.47
CA ASP A 203 -5.33 -2.98 -30.67
C ASP A 203 -5.22 -1.69 -29.86
N PHE A 204 -5.98 -0.66 -30.25
CA PHE A 204 -5.99 0.63 -29.57
C PHE A 204 -6.89 0.69 -28.34
N PHE A 205 -7.60 -0.40 -28.04
CA PHE A 205 -8.64 -0.41 -27.02
C PHE A 205 -8.36 -1.50 -26.01
N GLN A 206 -8.18 -1.12 -24.75
CA GLN A 206 -8.30 -2.10 -23.68
C GLN A 206 -9.78 -2.26 -23.34
N ASN A 207 -10.37 -3.40 -23.68
CA ASN A 207 -11.76 -3.69 -23.34
C ASN A 207 -11.93 -3.88 -21.82
N ILE A 208 -12.97 -3.25 -21.27
CA ILE A 208 -13.38 -3.32 -19.87
C ILE A 208 -14.79 -3.88 -19.82
N THR A 209 -14.94 -5.12 -19.35
CA THR A 209 -16.25 -5.71 -19.08
C THR A 209 -16.64 -5.40 -17.64
N VAL A 210 -17.47 -4.38 -17.47
CA VAL A 210 -18.07 -4.03 -16.18
C VAL A 210 -19.16 -5.05 -15.88
N THR A 211 -19.07 -5.70 -14.72
CA THR A 211 -19.94 -6.84 -14.39
C THR A 211 -21.04 -6.51 -13.39
N LYS A 212 -21.10 -5.25 -12.94
CA LYS A 212 -22.02 -4.78 -11.92
C LYS A 212 -22.29 -3.29 -12.08
N ASP A 213 -23.54 -2.90 -11.88
CA ASP A 213 -23.93 -1.50 -11.78
C ASP A 213 -23.24 -0.80 -10.60
N ASN A 214 -22.93 0.49 -10.81
CA ASN A 214 -22.24 1.36 -9.88
C ASN A 214 -20.78 0.97 -9.62
N THR A 215 -20.11 0.41 -10.63
CA THR A 215 -18.67 0.17 -10.61
C THR A 215 -17.91 1.46 -10.89
N ALA A 216 -16.86 1.74 -10.11
CA ALA A 216 -15.96 2.87 -10.37
C ALA A 216 -14.78 2.44 -11.26
N ILE A 217 -14.49 3.24 -12.30
CA ILE A 217 -13.34 3.06 -13.19
C ILE A 217 -12.39 4.24 -12.99
N PHE A 218 -11.38 4.04 -12.14
CA PHE A 218 -10.41 5.06 -11.73
C PHE A 218 -8.96 4.64 -12.03
N PRO A 219 -8.51 4.62 -13.29
CA PRO A 219 -7.11 4.35 -13.59
C PRO A 219 -6.25 5.60 -13.35
N LEU A 220 -5.10 5.40 -12.71
CA LEU A 220 -4.01 6.37 -12.58
C LEU A 220 -2.89 5.95 -13.53
N LEU A 221 -2.68 6.71 -14.60
CA LEU A 221 -1.65 6.51 -15.62
C LEU A 221 -0.38 7.28 -15.26
N THR A 222 0.76 6.64 -15.45
CA THR A 222 2.09 7.24 -15.45
C THR A 222 2.95 6.70 -16.58
N TRP A 223 4.00 7.41 -16.95
CA TRP A 223 4.94 7.04 -18.00
C TRP A 223 6.37 7.39 -17.61
N SER A 224 7.33 6.83 -18.34
CA SER A 224 8.75 6.87 -17.98
C SER A 224 9.46 8.19 -18.30
N ASP A 225 8.83 9.32 -18.01
CA ASP A 225 9.53 10.60 -17.90
C ASP A 225 9.89 10.83 -16.42
N PRO A 226 10.94 11.60 -16.09
CA PRO A 226 11.21 11.97 -14.70
C PRO A 226 10.27 13.09 -14.23
N ASN A 227 9.96 13.10 -12.92
CA ASN A 227 9.15 14.16 -12.31
C ASN A 227 9.79 15.54 -12.52
N GLY A 228 8.99 16.54 -12.90
CA GLY A 228 9.46 17.89 -13.24
C GLY A 228 10.27 18.00 -14.54
N GLN A 229 10.46 16.90 -15.28
CA GLN A 229 11.24 16.84 -16.53
C GLN A 229 10.46 16.10 -17.63
N VAL A 230 9.14 16.31 -17.67
CA VAL A 230 8.22 15.66 -18.60
C VAL A 230 8.47 16.13 -20.03
N SER A 231 8.64 15.16 -20.94
CA SER A 231 8.93 15.38 -22.37
C SER A 231 7.78 14.93 -23.28
N SER A 232 6.81 14.22 -22.71
CA SER A 232 5.62 13.69 -23.36
C SER A 232 4.38 13.90 -22.51
N ASN A 233 3.24 14.13 -23.15
CA ASN A 233 1.94 14.34 -22.54
C ASN A 233 0.98 13.24 -23.00
N LEU A 234 0.67 12.31 -22.09
CA LEU A 234 -0.29 11.25 -22.36
C LEU A 234 -1.63 11.58 -21.71
N GLU A 235 -2.72 11.10 -22.31
CA GLU A 235 -4.07 11.18 -21.77
C GLU A 235 -4.77 9.81 -21.85
N LEU A 236 -5.58 9.50 -20.85
CA LEU A 236 -6.54 8.40 -20.84
C LEU A 236 -7.88 8.89 -21.37
N PHE A 237 -8.50 8.09 -22.24
CA PHE A 237 -9.87 8.30 -22.71
C PHE A 237 -10.68 7.04 -22.41
N LEU A 238 -11.89 7.23 -21.89
CA LEU A 238 -12.86 6.15 -21.71
C LEU A 238 -13.99 6.37 -22.71
N VAL A 239 -14.25 5.38 -23.55
CA VAL A 239 -15.27 5.45 -24.60
C VAL A 239 -16.28 4.31 -24.49
N SER A 240 -17.49 4.54 -24.99
CA SER A 240 -18.62 3.60 -24.97
C SER A 240 -18.63 2.60 -26.13
N SER A 241 -17.82 2.83 -27.15
CA SER A 241 -17.66 1.96 -28.33
C SER A 241 -16.20 1.95 -28.78
N PRO A 242 -15.70 0.87 -29.42
CA PRO A 242 -14.30 0.75 -29.84
C PRO A 242 -14.02 1.57 -31.11
N THR A 243 -14.23 2.89 -31.00
CA THR A 243 -13.92 3.90 -32.00
C THR A 243 -13.08 4.96 -31.32
N LEU A 244 -11.97 5.38 -31.95
CA LEU A 244 -11.10 6.41 -31.38
C LEU A 244 -11.90 7.71 -31.19
N PRO A 245 -11.65 8.48 -30.11
CA PRO A 245 -12.33 9.76 -29.90
C PRO A 245 -12.15 10.70 -31.08
N ASP A 246 -13.16 11.52 -31.34
CA ASP A 246 -13.12 12.60 -32.31
C ASP A 246 -13.60 13.92 -31.68
N GLU A 247 -13.52 15.02 -32.43
CA GLU A 247 -13.97 16.35 -31.98
C GLU A 247 -15.48 16.43 -31.68
N ASN A 248 -16.28 15.49 -32.17
CA ASN A 248 -17.72 15.44 -31.86
C ASN A 248 -17.98 14.78 -30.50
N ALA A 249 -17.02 13.99 -30.00
CA ALA A 249 -17.05 13.34 -28.70
C ALA A 249 -18.29 12.43 -28.49
N GLU A 250 -18.88 11.89 -29.56
CA GLU A 250 -20.17 11.17 -29.47
C GLU A 250 -20.10 9.90 -28.60
N ASN A 251 -18.96 9.21 -28.59
CA ASN A 251 -18.77 7.99 -27.80
C ASN A 251 -17.96 8.22 -26.51
N LEU A 252 -17.49 9.44 -26.24
CA LEU A 252 -16.63 9.75 -25.11
C LEU A 252 -17.41 9.78 -23.80
N LEU A 253 -16.88 9.11 -22.79
CA LEU A 253 -17.47 9.04 -21.44
C LEU A 253 -16.65 9.83 -20.42
N ALA A 254 -15.32 9.76 -20.51
CA ALA A 254 -14.41 10.49 -19.63
C ALA A 254 -13.04 10.67 -20.30
N VAL A 255 -12.31 11.71 -19.87
CA VAL A 255 -10.91 11.96 -20.19
C VAL A 255 -10.18 12.15 -18.87
N SER A 256 -8.90 11.80 -18.81
CA SER A 256 -8.09 12.09 -17.63
C SER A 256 -7.96 13.57 -17.31
N ASP A 257 -7.67 13.83 -16.05
CA ASP A 257 -7.19 15.10 -15.52
C ASP A 257 -5.84 14.93 -14.82
N ILE A 258 -5.30 16.05 -14.36
CA ILE A 258 -4.14 16.07 -13.45
C ILE A 258 -4.69 15.94 -12.03
N PRO A 259 -4.20 15.00 -11.21
CA PRO A 259 -4.80 14.72 -9.91
C PRO A 259 -4.68 15.89 -8.91
N SER A 260 -3.71 16.78 -9.08
CA SER A 260 -3.55 17.99 -8.26
C SER A 260 -2.78 19.09 -9.02
N ALA A 261 -2.85 20.32 -8.52
CA ALA A 261 -2.06 21.43 -9.08
C ALA A 261 -0.55 21.26 -8.90
N THR A 262 -0.10 20.41 -7.96
CA THR A 262 1.31 20.14 -7.71
C THR A 262 1.88 19.09 -8.67
N ALA A 263 1.04 18.20 -9.19
CA ALA A 263 1.43 17.17 -10.16
C ALA A 263 1.40 17.67 -11.62
N ILE A 264 1.33 18.98 -11.84
CA ILE A 264 1.19 19.54 -13.19
C ILE A 264 2.39 19.25 -14.10
N ASP A 265 3.57 19.17 -13.50
CA ASP A 265 4.83 18.89 -14.18
C ASP A 265 5.29 17.44 -13.98
N ASP A 266 4.38 16.56 -13.51
CA ASP A 266 4.65 15.14 -13.29
C ASP A 266 4.04 14.28 -14.40
N PRO A 267 4.65 13.13 -14.73
CA PRO A 267 4.14 12.19 -15.73
C PRO A 267 2.96 11.38 -15.17
N LEU A 268 1.86 12.06 -14.86
CA LEU A 268 0.74 11.51 -14.11
C LEU A 268 -0.60 12.02 -14.64
N ARG A 269 -1.52 11.11 -14.92
CA ARG A 269 -2.91 11.40 -15.30
C ARG A 269 -3.86 10.49 -14.56
N ARG A 270 -5.00 11.02 -14.14
CA ARG A 270 -6.06 10.26 -13.48
C ARG A 270 -7.33 10.36 -14.29
N LEU A 271 -7.94 9.23 -14.64
CA LEU A 271 -9.29 9.22 -15.18
C LEU A 271 -10.27 8.87 -14.07
N ALA A 272 -11.40 9.57 -13.99
CA ALA A 272 -12.45 9.30 -13.01
C ALA A 272 -13.79 9.05 -13.68
N TYR A 273 -14.29 7.80 -13.62
CA TYR A 273 -15.65 7.44 -14.02
C TYR A 273 -16.36 6.69 -12.89
N PRO A 274 -17.11 7.40 -12.00
CA PRO A 274 -17.48 6.89 -10.68
C PRO A 274 -18.61 5.87 -10.68
N THR A 275 -19.38 5.77 -11.77
CA THR A 275 -20.57 4.92 -11.81
C THR A 275 -20.80 4.38 -13.21
N ALA A 276 -20.14 3.26 -13.51
CA ALA A 276 -20.40 2.45 -14.67
C ALA A 276 -21.58 1.51 -14.42
N LYS A 277 -22.39 1.28 -15.46
CA LYS A 277 -23.39 0.21 -15.50
C LYS A 277 -22.74 -1.09 -15.95
N ASP A 278 -23.42 -2.21 -15.74
CA ASP A 278 -23.08 -3.47 -16.42
C ASP A 278 -23.09 -3.26 -17.94
N GLN A 279 -21.89 -3.20 -18.53
CA GLN A 279 -21.65 -2.89 -19.94
C GLN A 279 -20.18 -3.16 -20.30
N ASN A 280 -19.89 -3.14 -21.60
CA ASN A 280 -18.52 -3.02 -22.08
C ASN A 280 -18.14 -1.55 -22.24
N LEU A 281 -16.94 -1.21 -21.80
CA LEU A 281 -16.28 0.08 -21.97
C LEU A 281 -14.92 -0.16 -22.62
N TYR A 282 -14.32 0.88 -23.19
CA TYR A 282 -13.02 0.76 -23.83
C TYR A 282 -12.12 1.90 -23.36
N LEU A 283 -10.92 1.55 -22.90
CA LEU A 283 -9.90 2.50 -22.51
C LEU A 283 -8.92 2.71 -23.67
N VAL A 284 -8.59 3.97 -23.94
CA VAL A 284 -7.61 4.40 -24.93
C VAL A 284 -6.55 5.24 -24.22
N ILE A 285 -5.29 5.08 -24.60
CA ILE A 285 -4.19 5.98 -24.20
C ILE A 285 -3.71 6.71 -25.44
N GLY A 286 -3.67 8.04 -25.39
CA GLY A 286 -3.18 8.89 -26.47
C GLY A 286 -1.98 9.71 -26.02
N ARG A 287 -0.92 9.78 -26.83
CA ARG A 287 0.22 10.70 -26.65
C ARG A 287 0.01 11.94 -27.53
N GLU A 288 0.14 13.14 -26.97
CA GLU A 288 0.01 14.38 -27.73
C GLU A 288 1.16 14.51 -28.77
N LEU A 289 0.84 14.84 -30.02
CA LEU A 289 1.84 14.90 -31.10
C LEU A 289 2.74 16.13 -31.08
N ASN A 290 2.46 17.11 -30.23
CA ASN A 290 3.32 18.30 -30.09
C ASN A 290 4.58 18.03 -29.25
N ASP A 291 4.73 16.81 -28.74
CA ASP A 291 5.77 16.40 -27.82
C ASP A 291 7.06 15.95 -28.53
N THR A 292 8.19 16.03 -27.84
CA THR A 292 9.51 15.82 -28.46
C THR A 292 9.89 14.35 -28.65
N GLU A 293 9.50 13.46 -27.73
CA GLU A 293 9.83 12.03 -27.77
C GLU A 293 8.68 11.17 -27.20
N ALA A 294 8.63 9.89 -27.54
CA ALA A 294 7.69 8.95 -26.93
C ALA A 294 8.32 8.41 -25.62
N PRO A 295 7.53 8.23 -24.54
CA PRO A 295 8.08 7.61 -23.35
C PRO A 295 8.49 6.17 -23.65
N ARG A 296 9.47 5.63 -22.92
CA ARG A 296 9.87 4.23 -23.08
C ARG A 296 8.82 3.27 -22.51
N LYS A 297 8.26 3.58 -21.34
CA LYS A 297 7.28 2.75 -20.64
C LYS A 297 6.06 3.53 -20.22
N ILE A 298 4.96 2.82 -20.09
CA ILE A 298 3.71 3.29 -19.50
C ILE A 298 3.24 2.31 -18.44
N LYS A 299 2.53 2.82 -17.45
CA LYS A 299 1.82 2.02 -16.47
C LYS A 299 0.55 2.72 -16.04
N TRP A 300 -0.57 2.01 -15.98
CA TRP A 300 -1.71 2.46 -15.20
C TRP A 300 -2.06 1.47 -14.10
N ILE A 301 -2.44 1.97 -12.93
CA ILE A 301 -2.97 1.17 -11.82
C ILE A 301 -4.41 1.58 -11.53
N SER A 302 -5.26 0.62 -11.16
CA SER A 302 -6.59 0.96 -10.66
C SER A 302 -6.45 1.59 -9.27
N THR A 303 -7.13 2.71 -9.05
CA THR A 303 -7.29 3.37 -7.75
C THR A 303 -8.74 3.30 -7.27
N ALA A 304 -9.54 2.36 -7.81
CA ALA A 304 -10.92 2.13 -7.38
C ALA A 304 -11.00 1.39 -6.03
N ASN A 305 -9.87 1.05 -5.41
CA ASN A 305 -9.73 0.47 -4.07
C ASN A 305 -10.61 -0.78 -3.84
N GLY A 306 -10.75 -1.62 -4.86
CA GLY A 306 -11.51 -2.86 -4.77
C GLY A 306 -13.02 -2.70 -4.58
N LEU A 307 -13.59 -1.52 -4.91
CA LEU A 307 -15.05 -1.27 -4.90
C LEU A 307 -15.82 -2.22 -5.82
N ASP A 308 -15.20 -2.64 -6.93
CA ASP A 308 -15.62 -3.80 -7.71
C ASP A 308 -14.41 -4.69 -8.01
N ARG A 309 -14.58 -6.00 -7.80
CA ARG A 309 -13.55 -7.03 -7.97
C ARG A 309 -13.88 -8.01 -9.08
N THR A 310 -15.05 -7.86 -9.72
CA THR A 310 -15.50 -8.77 -10.77
C THR A 310 -15.33 -8.21 -12.18
N THR A 311 -15.22 -6.87 -12.33
CA THR A 311 -14.85 -6.22 -13.60
C THR A 311 -13.59 -6.84 -14.21
N LYS A 312 -13.64 -7.05 -15.53
CA LYS A 312 -12.55 -7.65 -16.30
C LYS A 312 -11.93 -6.62 -17.22
N TYR A 313 -10.61 -6.59 -17.25
CA TYR A 313 -9.80 -5.78 -18.12
C TYR A 313 -9.01 -6.70 -19.04
N GLU A 314 -9.10 -6.41 -20.34
CA GLU A 314 -8.26 -7.04 -21.34
C GLU A 314 -6.77 -6.81 -21.04
N TYR A 315 -5.92 -7.78 -21.38
CA TYR A 315 -4.49 -7.80 -21.05
C TYR A 315 -4.11 -7.86 -19.56
N ILE A 316 -5.08 -7.85 -18.64
CA ILE A 316 -4.83 -7.96 -17.18
C ILE A 316 -5.30 -9.32 -16.65
N ASN A 317 -6.56 -9.70 -16.91
CA ASN A 317 -7.17 -10.86 -16.25
C ASN A 317 -6.86 -12.21 -16.91
N ILE A 318 -6.49 -12.25 -18.20
CA ILE A 318 -6.33 -13.49 -18.97
C ILE A 318 -4.84 -13.92 -19.02
N ASN A 319 -3.92 -12.96 -19.14
CA ASN A 319 -2.46 -13.16 -19.08
C ASN A 319 -1.81 -12.16 -18.11
N PRO A 320 -2.01 -12.30 -16.79
CA PRO A 320 -1.51 -11.33 -15.79
C PRO A 320 0.02 -11.21 -15.73
N PHE A 321 0.74 -12.14 -16.37
CA PHE A 321 2.20 -12.21 -16.39
C PHE A 321 2.85 -11.42 -17.52
N GLU A 322 2.11 -11.03 -18.56
CA GLU A 322 2.65 -10.33 -19.73
C GLU A 322 2.70 -8.79 -19.55
N THR A 323 1.98 -8.24 -18.57
CA THR A 323 1.71 -6.79 -18.46
C THR A 323 2.14 -6.13 -17.15
N GLY A 324 3.07 -6.72 -16.38
CA GLY A 324 3.64 -6.05 -15.19
C GLY A 324 2.60 -5.56 -14.17
N SER A 325 1.75 -6.47 -13.70
CA SER A 325 0.49 -6.19 -12.98
C SER A 325 0.61 -5.84 -11.49
N SER A 326 1.71 -5.21 -11.06
CA SER A 326 1.84 -4.64 -9.71
C SER A 326 0.92 -3.43 -9.51
N THR A 327 0.36 -3.28 -8.31
CA THR A 327 -0.52 -2.14 -7.95
C THR A 327 -0.03 -1.38 -6.70
N ILE A 328 0.90 -1.95 -5.93
CA ILE A 328 1.57 -1.21 -4.85
C ILE A 328 2.43 -0.09 -5.47
N SER A 329 2.26 1.14 -5.00
CA SER A 329 2.96 2.35 -5.46
C SER A 329 3.18 3.31 -4.28
N GLY A 330 3.92 4.40 -4.51
CA GLY A 330 4.16 5.43 -3.50
C GLY A 330 4.83 4.90 -2.23
N GLN A 331 4.40 5.41 -1.07
CA GLN A 331 4.97 5.09 0.23
C GLN A 331 4.94 3.60 0.57
N ALA A 332 3.92 2.86 0.12
CA ALA A 332 3.82 1.42 0.36
C ALA A 332 4.86 0.61 -0.45
N ASN A 333 5.34 1.17 -1.57
CA ASN A 333 6.32 0.53 -2.46
C ASN A 333 7.78 0.70 -2.02
N LEU A 334 8.06 1.65 -1.13
CA LEU A 334 9.39 1.88 -0.56
C LEU A 334 9.96 0.61 0.09
N ALA A 335 11.26 0.38 -0.03
CA ALA A 335 11.90 -0.77 0.63
C ALA A 335 11.88 -0.65 2.16
N GLU A 336 11.97 0.60 2.62
CA GLU A 336 12.11 1.02 4.00
C GLU A 336 10.81 0.91 4.80
N THR A 337 9.65 0.92 4.13
CA THR A 337 8.34 0.82 4.77
C THR A 337 7.84 -0.62 4.87
N ILE A 338 6.86 -0.83 5.75
CA ILE A 338 6.17 -2.10 5.94
C ILE A 338 4.78 -2.00 5.30
N ALA A 339 4.60 -2.60 4.12
CA ALA A 339 3.32 -2.72 3.46
C ALA A 339 2.53 -3.91 4.01
N VAL A 340 1.28 -3.69 4.42
CA VAL A 340 0.45 -4.69 5.07
C VAL A 340 -0.70 -5.13 4.17
N GLY A 341 -0.70 -6.40 3.78
CA GLY A 341 -1.82 -7.06 3.12
C GLY A 341 -2.88 -7.54 4.12
N ALA A 342 -4.05 -7.92 3.61
CA ALA A 342 -5.16 -8.38 4.43
C ALA A 342 -5.24 -9.92 4.49
N ALA A 343 -5.74 -10.45 5.60
CA ALA A 343 -6.03 -11.87 5.79
C ALA A 343 -7.42 -12.05 6.41
N ASP A 344 -8.14 -13.12 6.04
CA ASP A 344 -9.46 -13.38 6.60
C ASP A 344 -9.32 -13.81 8.07
N PRO A 345 -10.02 -13.14 9.02
CA PRO A 345 -9.90 -13.43 10.44
C PRO A 345 -10.43 -14.83 10.81
N ASN A 346 -11.22 -15.45 9.92
CA ASN A 346 -11.77 -16.80 10.12
C ASN A 346 -10.85 -17.91 9.59
N GLN A 347 -9.66 -17.57 9.07
CA GLN A 347 -8.69 -18.58 8.66
C GLN A 347 -8.16 -19.40 9.84
N ASP A 348 -7.83 -20.66 9.57
CA ASP A 348 -7.12 -21.49 10.53
C ASP A 348 -5.62 -21.19 10.50
N PHE A 349 -5.21 -20.16 11.24
CA PHE A 349 -3.81 -19.81 11.41
C PHE A 349 -3.01 -20.87 12.20
N THR A 350 -3.67 -21.79 12.92
CA THR A 350 -2.98 -22.83 13.70
C THR A 350 -2.38 -23.93 12.82
N SER A 351 -2.87 -24.05 11.59
CA SER A 351 -2.31 -24.95 10.57
C SER A 351 -0.93 -24.53 10.05
N GLY A 352 -0.40 -23.40 10.51
CA GLY A 352 0.91 -22.86 10.12
C GLY A 352 0.91 -22.25 8.72
N LYS A 353 -0.27 -21.90 8.19
CA LYS A 353 -0.50 -21.54 6.80
C LYS A 353 -1.55 -20.43 6.70
N ALA A 354 -1.10 -19.18 6.67
CA ALA A 354 -1.99 -18.04 6.43
C ALA A 354 -2.30 -17.86 4.94
N MET A 355 -3.38 -17.18 4.57
CA MET A 355 -3.70 -16.84 3.18
C MET A 355 -3.95 -15.34 3.05
N VAL A 356 -3.26 -14.71 2.11
CA VAL A 356 -3.54 -13.32 1.75
C VAL A 356 -4.88 -13.22 1.04
N ARG A 357 -5.63 -12.15 1.31
CA ARG A 357 -6.83 -11.79 0.56
C ARG A 357 -6.42 -11.36 -0.85
N SER A 358 -7.04 -11.94 -1.88
CA SER A 358 -6.71 -11.69 -3.29
C SER A 358 -6.88 -10.24 -3.76
N TYR A 359 -7.58 -9.42 -2.99
CA TYR A 359 -7.72 -8.00 -3.28
C TYR A 359 -6.55 -7.17 -2.73
N SER A 360 -5.72 -7.70 -1.83
CA SER A 360 -4.56 -6.98 -1.32
C SER A 360 -3.68 -6.63 -2.50
N SER A 361 -3.34 -5.37 -2.67
CA SER A 361 -2.45 -4.94 -3.74
C SER A 361 -1.15 -5.73 -3.67
N GLU A 362 -0.62 -6.11 -4.83
CA GLU A 362 0.63 -6.83 -4.95
C GLU A 362 1.70 -5.95 -5.60
N GLY A 363 2.95 -6.23 -5.25
CA GLY A 363 4.08 -5.45 -5.70
C GLY A 363 5.32 -6.30 -5.95
N SER A 364 6.47 -5.67 -6.18
CA SER A 364 6.66 -4.19 -6.15
C SER A 364 6.60 -3.54 -7.53
N SER A 365 6.14 -2.30 -7.59
CA SER A 365 6.21 -1.52 -8.84
C SER A 365 7.65 -1.04 -9.09
N PRO A 366 8.11 -1.01 -10.35
CA PRO A 366 9.50 -0.64 -10.66
C PRO A 366 9.74 0.85 -10.43
N ILE A 367 10.88 1.19 -9.83
CA ILE A 367 11.43 2.55 -9.78
C ILE A 367 12.52 2.66 -10.84
N LEU A 368 12.40 3.65 -11.73
CA LEU A 368 13.32 3.91 -12.84
C LEU A 368 14.24 5.10 -12.57
N PHE A 369 13.80 6.05 -11.74
CA PHE A 369 14.52 7.28 -11.44
C PHE A 369 14.76 7.45 -9.93
N ASN A 370 15.84 8.13 -9.57
CA ASN A 370 16.06 8.57 -8.20
C ASN A 370 15.17 9.80 -7.87
N ASP A 371 15.24 10.28 -6.63
CA ASP A 371 14.44 11.40 -6.14
C ASP A 371 14.61 12.71 -6.94
N VAL A 372 15.73 12.90 -7.64
CA VAL A 372 16.01 14.09 -8.46
C VAL A 372 15.80 13.87 -9.97
N GLY A 373 15.29 12.71 -10.36
CA GLY A 373 14.96 12.37 -11.75
C GLY A 373 16.11 11.78 -12.57
N ASP A 374 17.26 11.46 -11.96
CA ASP A 374 18.32 10.75 -12.69
C ASP A 374 17.94 9.27 -12.85
N PRO A 375 18.19 8.66 -14.03
CA PRO A 375 17.95 7.24 -14.23
C PRO A 375 18.78 6.38 -13.28
N LEU A 376 18.13 5.43 -12.60
CA LEU A 376 18.80 4.44 -11.74
C LEU A 376 19.59 3.39 -12.53
N PHE A 377 19.32 3.26 -13.84
CA PHE A 377 19.95 2.29 -14.73
C PHE A 377 20.47 3.00 -15.98
N ASN A 378 21.72 3.46 -15.96
CA ASN A 378 22.38 4.06 -17.13
C ASN A 378 23.15 3.01 -17.93
N GLY A 379 22.74 2.79 -19.18
CA GLY A 379 23.25 1.75 -20.09
C GLY A 379 24.70 1.89 -20.59
N VAL A 380 25.67 2.25 -19.75
CA VAL A 380 27.09 2.22 -20.15
C VAL A 380 27.98 1.84 -18.96
N SER A 381 28.63 0.67 -19.06
CA SER A 381 29.81 0.18 -18.31
C SER A 381 29.66 -0.87 -17.19
N ASP A 382 28.54 -1.57 -17.06
CA ASP A 382 28.54 -2.84 -16.31
C ASP A 382 28.89 -4.02 -17.26
N PRO A 383 29.96 -4.81 -17.01
CA PRO A 383 30.34 -5.95 -17.84
C PRO A 383 29.26 -7.04 -17.99
N LEU A 384 28.17 -6.98 -17.20
CA LEU A 384 27.00 -7.85 -17.35
C LEU A 384 26.07 -7.47 -18.52
N PHE A 385 26.28 -6.32 -19.17
CA PHE A 385 25.36 -5.78 -20.18
C PHE A 385 25.61 -6.22 -21.64
N ASN A 386 26.76 -6.82 -21.97
CA ASN A 386 27.13 -7.10 -23.37
C ASN A 386 26.69 -8.46 -23.92
N ASP A 387 25.77 -9.16 -23.26
CA ASP A 387 25.29 -10.47 -23.71
C ASP A 387 23.76 -10.50 -23.73
N VAL A 388 23.14 -9.90 -24.76
CA VAL A 388 21.77 -10.18 -25.24
C VAL A 388 20.65 -10.39 -24.18
N GLY A 389 20.73 -9.71 -23.04
CA GLY A 389 19.79 -9.87 -21.93
C GLY A 389 19.81 -8.65 -21.03
N ASP A 390 18.97 -7.67 -21.35
CA ASP A 390 18.69 -6.52 -20.50
C ASP A 390 18.09 -7.01 -19.16
N PRO A 391 18.61 -6.62 -17.99
CA PRO A 391 18.03 -6.97 -16.68
C PRO A 391 16.60 -6.45 -16.48
N LEU A 392 16.15 -5.48 -17.28
CA LEU A 392 14.74 -5.08 -17.38
C LEU A 392 13.85 -6.14 -18.05
N PHE A 393 14.44 -7.21 -18.62
CA PHE A 393 13.77 -8.22 -19.44
C PHE A 393 14.02 -9.67 -18.98
N ASN A 394 14.70 -9.92 -17.86
CA ASN A 394 14.88 -11.28 -17.35
C ASN A 394 15.14 -11.29 -15.82
N PRO A 395 14.23 -11.81 -14.97
CA PRO A 395 14.41 -11.87 -13.50
C PRO A 395 15.51 -12.85 -13.03
N GLN A 396 16.43 -13.28 -13.90
CA GLN A 396 17.30 -14.45 -13.70
C GLN A 396 18.60 -14.23 -12.92
N LYS A 397 18.86 -13.06 -12.32
CA LYS A 397 20.09 -12.88 -11.51
C LYS A 397 19.88 -12.02 -10.27
N THR A 398 19.27 -12.59 -9.23
CA THR A 398 19.47 -12.10 -7.87
C THR A 398 20.79 -12.64 -7.31
N THR A 399 21.57 -11.78 -6.63
CA THR A 399 22.80 -12.18 -5.93
C THR A 399 22.46 -12.74 -4.55
N ASN A 400 23.30 -13.66 -4.04
CA ASN A 400 23.16 -14.42 -2.78
C ASN A 400 23.02 -13.61 -1.46
N SER A 401 22.78 -12.30 -1.51
CA SER A 401 22.55 -11.43 -0.36
C SER A 401 21.05 -11.14 -0.09
N ASP A 402 20.16 -11.75 -0.87
CA ASP A 402 18.69 -11.63 -0.76
C ASP A 402 18.12 -12.56 0.34
N PRO A 403 17.06 -12.20 1.10
CA PRO A 403 16.39 -13.09 2.05
C PRO A 403 15.88 -14.40 1.41
N ILE A 404 15.74 -14.41 0.08
CA ILE A 404 15.36 -15.56 -0.75
C ILE A 404 16.32 -16.75 -0.56
N ALA A 405 17.61 -16.51 -0.29
CA ALA A 405 18.58 -17.58 -0.05
C ALA A 405 18.32 -18.37 1.25
N ARG A 406 17.49 -17.86 2.17
CA ARG A 406 17.23 -18.48 3.49
C ARG A 406 16.18 -19.59 3.48
N TYR A 407 15.39 -19.72 2.41
CA TYR A 407 14.24 -20.64 2.37
C TYR A 407 14.49 -21.93 1.58
N GLU A 408 15.73 -22.18 1.15
CA GLU A 408 16.13 -23.38 0.38
C GLU A 408 15.25 -23.66 -0.86
N ILE A 409 14.58 -22.64 -1.39
CA ILE A 409 13.78 -22.75 -2.62
C ILE A 409 14.73 -22.58 -3.81
N SER A 410 14.69 -23.52 -4.75
CA SER A 410 15.63 -23.54 -5.86
C SER A 410 15.36 -22.37 -6.81
N ASN A 411 16.41 -21.70 -7.31
CA ASN A 411 16.29 -20.66 -8.35
C ASN A 411 15.57 -21.14 -9.63
N PHE A 412 15.39 -22.45 -9.81
CA PHE A 412 14.65 -23.03 -10.94
C PHE A 412 13.12 -22.90 -10.79
N ASP A 413 12.60 -22.74 -9.58
CA ASP A 413 11.14 -22.58 -9.33
C ASP A 413 10.66 -21.14 -9.58
N TYR A 414 11.59 -20.18 -9.81
CA TYR A 414 11.34 -18.74 -9.99
C TYR A 414 11.62 -18.21 -11.40
N ALA A 415 11.94 -19.09 -12.36
CA ALA A 415 12.20 -18.67 -13.73
C ALA A 415 10.90 -18.16 -14.40
N GLY A 416 10.69 -16.84 -14.38
CA GLY A 416 9.60 -16.16 -15.09
C GLY A 416 8.57 -15.43 -14.23
N ASP A 417 8.80 -15.18 -12.94
CA ASP A 417 7.86 -14.41 -12.10
C ASP A 417 8.08 -12.88 -12.23
N PRO A 418 7.14 -12.12 -12.81
CA PRO A 418 7.24 -10.67 -13.01
C PRO A 418 7.06 -9.84 -11.72
N LEU A 419 6.90 -10.46 -10.55
CA LEU A 419 6.73 -9.76 -9.27
C LEU A 419 8.05 -9.51 -8.51
N LEU A 420 9.16 -10.08 -8.98
CA LEU A 420 10.48 -9.54 -8.65
C LEU A 420 10.70 -8.34 -9.56
N ASN A 421 10.51 -7.12 -9.02
CA ASN A 421 10.99 -5.94 -9.72
C ASN A 421 12.52 -6.07 -9.96
N PRO A 422 13.13 -5.28 -10.87
CA PRO A 422 14.58 -5.33 -11.09
C PRO A 422 15.43 -5.19 -9.80
N GLN A 423 14.81 -4.70 -8.71
CA GLN A 423 15.38 -4.52 -7.39
C GLN A 423 15.13 -5.70 -6.42
N GLY A 424 14.47 -6.79 -6.84
CA GLY A 424 14.22 -8.01 -6.06
C GLY A 424 13.22 -7.88 -4.90
N ARG A 425 12.38 -6.84 -4.85
CA ARG A 425 11.55 -6.53 -3.67
C ARG A 425 10.19 -7.23 -3.71
N VAL A 426 9.86 -7.96 -2.64
CA VAL A 426 8.53 -8.56 -2.43
C VAL A 426 7.64 -7.63 -1.61
N LYS A 427 6.42 -7.37 -2.11
CA LYS A 427 5.38 -6.62 -1.40
C LYS A 427 4.00 -7.28 -1.62
N PRO A 428 3.06 -7.25 -0.65
CA PRO A 428 3.19 -6.68 0.69
C PRO A 428 4.25 -7.40 1.53
N ASP A 429 4.80 -6.73 2.54
CA ASP A 429 5.87 -7.30 3.37
C ASP A 429 5.34 -8.35 4.34
N ILE A 430 4.11 -8.16 4.83
CA ILE A 430 3.42 -8.99 5.81
C ILE A 430 1.90 -8.90 5.60
N ILE A 431 1.13 -9.72 6.31
CA ILE A 431 -0.33 -9.65 6.35
C ILE A 431 -0.83 -9.51 7.79
N ALA A 432 -2.04 -8.94 7.95
CA ALA A 432 -2.76 -8.92 9.20
C ALA A 432 -4.28 -9.13 8.98
N PRO A 433 -5.04 -9.53 10.01
CA PRO A 433 -6.47 -9.80 9.87
C PRO A 433 -7.23 -8.54 9.45
N ASP A 434 -8.12 -8.68 8.47
CA ASP A 434 -9.14 -7.69 8.11
C ASP A 434 -10.50 -8.06 8.69
N GLY A 435 -11.54 -7.28 8.38
CA GLY A 435 -12.92 -7.60 8.76
C GLY A 435 -13.12 -7.67 10.28
N ILE A 436 -12.32 -6.92 11.04
CA ILE A 436 -12.32 -6.94 12.49
C ILE A 436 -13.36 -5.99 13.06
N SER A 437 -13.82 -6.30 14.27
CA SER A 437 -14.91 -5.59 14.94
C SER A 437 -14.44 -4.28 15.58
N THR A 438 -15.10 -3.16 15.28
CA THR A 438 -14.91 -1.87 15.98
C THR A 438 -16.24 -1.33 16.49
N SER A 439 -16.22 -0.31 17.35
CA SER A 439 -17.45 0.38 17.79
C SER A 439 -17.87 1.54 16.88
N VAL A 440 -17.07 1.85 15.85
CA VAL A 440 -17.28 3.00 14.98
C VAL A 440 -18.34 2.69 13.94
N ALA A 441 -19.37 3.54 13.86
CA ALA A 441 -20.46 3.39 12.90
C ALA A 441 -19.95 3.44 11.45
N GLY A 442 -20.30 2.43 10.65
CA GLY A 442 -19.79 2.25 9.29
C GLY A 442 -18.54 1.33 9.20
N PHE A 443 -17.93 1.03 10.34
CA PHE A 443 -16.73 0.20 10.48
C PHE A 443 -16.92 -0.90 11.55
N GLU A 444 -18.17 -1.28 11.86
CA GLU A 444 -18.47 -2.33 12.84
C GLU A 444 -17.90 -3.69 12.44
N THR A 445 -17.71 -3.90 11.14
CA THR A 445 -16.89 -4.97 10.56
C THR A 445 -16.00 -4.30 9.54
N PHE A 446 -14.79 -3.93 9.94
CA PHE A 446 -13.90 -3.07 9.16
C PHE A 446 -13.03 -3.90 8.20
N PRO A 447 -13.28 -3.88 6.86
CA PRO A 447 -12.57 -4.74 5.93
C PRO A 447 -11.31 -4.07 5.35
N GLY A 448 -10.55 -4.85 4.57
CA GLY A 448 -9.49 -4.33 3.74
C GLY A 448 -8.15 -4.17 4.44
N THR A 449 -7.14 -3.76 3.68
CA THR A 449 -5.79 -3.49 4.20
C THR A 449 -5.78 -2.34 5.21
N SER A 450 -6.75 -1.43 5.15
CA SER A 450 -6.97 -0.34 6.12
C SER A 450 -7.20 -0.84 7.54
N ALA A 451 -7.92 -1.96 7.70
CA ALA A 451 -8.11 -2.60 9.00
C ALA A 451 -6.92 -3.46 9.44
N ALA A 452 -6.15 -3.97 8.48
CA ALA A 452 -5.00 -4.85 8.73
C ALA A 452 -3.76 -4.07 9.25
N ALA A 453 -3.41 -2.95 8.60
CA ALA A 453 -2.26 -2.12 8.93
C ALA A 453 -2.16 -1.64 10.41
N PRO A 454 -3.23 -1.09 11.04
CA PRO A 454 -3.17 -0.64 12.45
C PRO A 454 -2.83 -1.77 13.44
N GLY A 455 -3.20 -3.01 13.11
CA GLY A 455 -2.84 -4.18 13.91
C GLY A 455 -1.33 -4.46 13.95
N ILE A 456 -0.56 -3.97 12.99
CA ILE A 456 0.91 -4.07 13.02
C ILE A 456 1.51 -2.94 13.86
N ALA A 457 0.93 -1.74 13.79
CA ALA A 457 1.39 -0.60 14.59
C ALA A 457 1.29 -0.88 16.10
N GLY A 458 0.22 -1.55 16.53
CA GLY A 458 0.08 -2.03 17.91
C GLY A 458 1.21 -2.99 18.32
N ILE A 459 1.53 -3.99 17.49
CA ILE A 459 2.63 -4.93 17.75
C ILE A 459 3.98 -4.21 17.84
N VAL A 460 4.25 -3.28 16.92
CA VAL A 460 5.51 -2.51 16.92
C VAL A 460 5.68 -1.71 18.21
N ALA A 461 4.61 -1.11 18.74
CA ALA A 461 4.69 -0.41 20.02
C ALA A 461 5.01 -1.35 21.19
N LEU A 462 4.45 -2.56 21.21
CA LEU A 462 4.84 -3.57 22.21
C LEU A 462 6.31 -3.98 22.06
N MET A 463 6.80 -4.16 20.83
CA MET A 463 8.19 -4.50 20.54
C MET A 463 9.16 -3.41 21.00
N GLN A 464 8.89 -2.15 20.64
CA GLN A 464 9.73 -1.02 21.02
C GLN A 464 9.76 -0.81 22.54
N GLN A 465 8.61 -0.93 23.23
CA GLN A 465 8.58 -0.88 24.69
C GLN A 465 9.44 -2.00 25.32
N ALA A 466 9.28 -3.24 24.85
CA ALA A 466 10.06 -4.38 25.36
C ALA A 466 11.56 -4.25 25.10
N ALA A 467 11.94 -3.62 23.98
CA ALA A 467 13.32 -3.32 23.65
C ALA A 467 13.92 -2.20 24.53
N GLY A 468 13.12 -1.48 25.32
CA GLY A 468 13.57 -0.41 26.20
C GLY A 468 13.35 1.00 25.67
N GLY A 469 12.58 1.16 24.59
CA GLY A 469 12.21 2.45 24.00
C GLY A 469 12.25 2.45 22.48
N ALA A 470 11.71 3.51 21.88
CA ALA A 470 11.60 3.67 20.43
C ALA A 470 12.95 3.71 19.69
N ASP A 471 14.00 4.23 20.33
CA ASP A 471 15.31 4.44 19.69
C ASP A 471 16.24 3.20 19.74
N VAL A 472 15.77 2.08 20.30
CA VAL A 472 16.62 0.90 20.51
C VAL A 472 16.70 0.01 19.28
N LEU A 473 15.57 -0.19 18.58
CA LEU A 473 15.50 -0.98 17.36
C LEU A 473 15.40 -0.06 16.15
N THR A 474 16.17 -0.34 15.11
CA THR A 474 16.01 0.37 13.84
C THR A 474 14.71 -0.07 13.14
N PRO A 475 14.11 0.77 12.28
CA PRO A 475 12.96 0.36 11.47
C PRO A 475 13.20 -0.92 10.66
N GLN A 476 14.43 -1.10 10.13
CA GLN A 476 14.82 -2.33 9.45
C GLN A 476 14.78 -3.54 10.39
N GLN A 477 15.34 -3.44 11.60
CA GLN A 477 15.29 -4.54 12.57
C GLN A 477 13.86 -4.89 12.95
N ILE A 478 12.97 -3.90 13.11
CA ILE A 478 11.56 -4.12 13.40
C ILE A 478 10.89 -4.91 12.28
N LYS A 479 11.09 -4.48 11.02
CA LYS A 479 10.59 -5.18 9.84
C LYS A 479 11.09 -6.63 9.78
N GLU A 480 12.39 -6.84 9.99
CA GLU A 480 13.00 -8.18 10.00
C GLU A 480 12.43 -9.06 11.11
N ILE A 481 12.22 -8.55 12.33
CA ILE A 481 11.61 -9.30 13.43
C ILE A 481 10.19 -9.72 13.08
N LEU A 482 9.36 -8.81 12.55
CA LEU A 482 7.99 -9.12 12.14
C LEU A 482 7.96 -10.25 11.10
N GLN A 483 8.83 -10.18 10.10
CA GLN A 483 8.93 -11.23 9.07
C GLN A 483 9.41 -12.58 9.64
N ASN A 484 10.45 -12.56 10.49
CA ASN A 484 11.02 -13.78 11.08
C ASN A 484 10.08 -14.49 12.06
N THR A 485 9.15 -13.75 12.66
CA THR A 485 8.21 -14.27 13.67
C THR A 485 6.81 -14.53 13.12
N SER A 486 6.67 -14.48 11.80
CA SER A 486 5.39 -14.67 11.15
C SER A 486 5.05 -16.15 10.91
N ILE A 487 3.76 -16.46 10.99
CA ILE A 487 3.23 -17.68 10.39
C ILE A 487 3.31 -17.49 8.86
N PRO A 488 3.98 -18.39 8.12
CA PRO A 488 4.15 -18.22 6.68
C PRO A 488 2.82 -18.31 5.94
N VAL A 489 2.70 -17.57 4.84
CA VAL A 489 1.55 -17.69 3.94
C VAL A 489 1.65 -18.97 3.11
N ASN A 490 0.55 -19.72 3.05
CA ASN A 490 0.34 -20.81 2.09
C ASN A 490 -0.38 -20.29 0.85
N LEU A 491 0.13 -20.73 -0.29
CA LEU A 491 -0.25 -20.22 -1.57
C LEU A 491 -1.12 -21.28 -2.20
N GLY A 492 -2.43 -21.16 -1.98
CA GLY A 492 -3.40 -22.08 -2.56
C GLY A 492 -3.22 -22.18 -4.09
N SER A 493 -3.52 -23.35 -4.64
CA SER A 493 -3.53 -23.57 -6.10
C SER A 493 -4.49 -22.57 -6.76
N GLY A 494 -3.96 -21.67 -7.59
CA GLY A 494 -4.72 -20.58 -8.23
C GLY A 494 -4.29 -19.17 -7.79
N MET A 495 -3.40 -19.05 -6.80
CA MET A 495 -2.64 -17.82 -6.54
C MET A 495 -1.26 -17.95 -7.17
N SER A 496 -0.84 -16.94 -7.93
CA SER A 496 0.29 -17.00 -8.85
C SER A 496 1.63 -16.55 -8.27
N ASN A 497 1.82 -16.60 -6.94
CA ASN A 497 3.03 -16.04 -6.34
C ASN A 497 3.54 -16.88 -5.15
N PRO A 498 4.80 -17.38 -5.19
CA PRO A 498 5.44 -18.05 -4.08
C PRO A 498 6.60 -17.32 -3.41
N PHE A 499 6.35 -16.23 -2.69
CA PHE A 499 7.41 -15.57 -1.92
C PHE A 499 7.45 -15.97 -0.44
N PRO A 500 8.59 -16.49 0.03
CA PRO A 500 8.85 -16.55 1.45
C PRO A 500 9.25 -15.15 1.97
N GLY A 501 8.47 -14.63 2.91
CA GLY A 501 8.63 -13.29 3.47
C GLY A 501 7.30 -12.66 3.89
N VAL A 502 6.23 -13.01 3.18
CA VAL A 502 4.85 -12.64 3.55
C VAL A 502 4.32 -13.63 4.58
N GLY A 503 3.94 -13.12 5.74
CA GLY A 503 3.42 -13.92 6.83
C GLY A 503 2.57 -13.11 7.79
N LEU A 504 1.86 -13.81 8.68
CA LEU A 504 1.07 -13.22 9.76
C LEU A 504 1.94 -13.09 11.01
N PRO A 505 2.39 -11.89 11.41
CA PRO A 505 3.26 -11.72 12.58
C PRO A 505 2.63 -12.27 13.85
N GLN A 506 3.46 -12.80 14.73
CA GLN A 506 3.05 -13.30 16.05
C GLN A 506 3.69 -12.42 17.12
N ALA A 507 2.89 -11.55 17.74
CA ALA A 507 3.36 -10.50 18.63
C ALA A 507 4.13 -11.04 19.84
N ASP A 508 3.74 -12.19 20.37
CA ASP A 508 4.44 -12.87 21.47
C ASP A 508 5.89 -13.22 21.09
N LEU A 509 6.09 -13.73 19.88
CA LEU A 509 7.43 -14.05 19.35
C LEU A 509 8.20 -12.79 18.96
N ALA A 510 7.53 -11.82 18.33
CA ALA A 510 8.12 -10.55 17.91
C ALA A 510 8.66 -9.75 19.11
N VAL A 511 7.87 -9.65 20.18
CA VAL A 511 8.26 -8.99 21.43
C VAL A 511 9.41 -9.74 22.11
N ALA A 512 9.38 -11.07 22.14
CA ALA A 512 10.48 -11.87 22.68
C ALA A 512 11.81 -11.60 21.94
N GLN A 513 11.76 -11.57 20.60
CA GLN A 513 12.94 -11.33 19.78
C GLN A 513 13.45 -9.88 19.91
N ALA A 514 12.56 -8.89 19.97
CA ALA A 514 12.88 -7.49 20.24
C ALA A 514 13.62 -7.32 21.58
N GLN A 515 13.11 -7.96 22.63
CA GLN A 515 13.72 -7.95 23.95
C GLN A 515 15.10 -8.65 23.96
N ALA A 516 15.26 -9.74 23.21
CA ALA A 516 16.53 -10.46 23.10
C ALA A 516 17.60 -9.64 22.39
N ILE A 517 17.28 -8.95 21.28
CA ILE A 517 18.22 -8.13 20.51
C ILE A 517 18.75 -6.95 21.33
N SER A 518 17.90 -6.33 22.16
CA SER A 518 18.29 -5.21 23.03
C SER A 518 19.13 -5.62 24.24
N GLY A 519 19.32 -6.92 24.49
CA GLY A 519 20.01 -7.42 25.69
C GLY A 519 19.19 -7.26 26.98
N ASN A 520 17.94 -6.81 26.89
CA ASN A 520 17.02 -6.64 28.02
C ASN A 520 16.37 -7.97 28.42
N ILE A 521 17.16 -9.03 28.58
CA ILE A 521 16.65 -10.37 28.88
C ILE A 521 15.99 -10.38 30.27
N GLY A 522 14.68 -10.16 30.32
CA GLY A 522 13.84 -10.30 31.50
C GLY A 522 13.12 -11.64 31.48
N TYR A 523 13.86 -12.76 31.48
CA TYR A 523 13.26 -14.03 31.88
C TYR A 523 13.04 -13.99 33.40
N ASP A 524 11.80 -13.79 33.83
CA ASP A 524 11.40 -14.21 35.17
C ASP A 524 11.54 -15.75 35.23
N ASN A 525 12.43 -16.25 36.09
CA ASN A 525 12.85 -17.66 36.18
C ASN A 525 11.74 -18.58 36.76
N GLY A 526 10.49 -18.43 36.31
CA GLY A 526 9.33 -19.19 36.79
C GLY A 526 9.04 -20.49 36.05
N LEU A 527 9.65 -20.74 34.88
CA LEU A 527 9.40 -21.96 34.09
C LEU A 527 10.71 -22.71 33.82
N HIS A 528 11.16 -23.44 34.83
CA HIS A 528 12.05 -24.58 34.60
C HIS A 528 11.32 -25.63 33.76
N GLY A 529 11.79 -25.84 32.54
CA GLY A 529 11.56 -27.06 31.79
C GLY A 529 10.83 -26.83 30.47
N LEU A 530 11.60 -26.51 29.43
CA LEU A 530 11.63 -27.23 28.17
C LEU A 530 12.78 -26.62 27.35
N GLY A 531 13.90 -27.34 27.29
CA GLY A 531 15.07 -26.94 26.53
C GLY A 531 14.79 -26.98 25.03
N VAL A 532 15.17 -25.91 24.34
CA VAL A 532 15.30 -25.88 22.88
C VAL A 532 16.80 -25.90 22.59
N TRP A 533 17.24 -26.94 21.90
CA TRP A 533 18.58 -27.01 21.31
C TRP A 533 18.64 -26.09 20.10
N LEU A 534 19.77 -25.39 19.99
CA LEU A 534 20.18 -24.48 18.91
C LEU A 534 19.98 -25.04 17.50
#